data_AF-A0A5B0AB76-F1
#
_entry.id   AF-A0A5B0AB76-F1
#
_cell.length_a   1.000
_cell.length_b   1.000
_cell.length_c   1.000
_cell.angle_alpha   90.00
_cell.angle_beta   90.00
_cell.angle_gamma   90.00
#
_symmetry.space_group_name_H-M   'P 1'
#
loop_
_entity.id
_entity.type
_entity.pdbx_description
1 polymer ?
#
loop_
_entity_poly.entity_id
_entity_poly.type
_entity_poly.pdbx_seq_one_letter_code
_entity_poly.pdbx_strand_id
1 'polypeptide(L)'
;MGGGGDGAAEGGRTAREQLPKLRLDELLDELQGRIETVRGTRDRLHGLLEAVLSVGRELKLAQVLRRIVEAAIVLVDAEYGAVGVVGQQRQLDQFVPVGVTDRQWALIGDLPSGHGLLGELIRHPEPLRLAEISAHPAST
;
A
#
# COMPACT_ATOMS: atom_id res chain seq x y z
N MET A 1 -60.61 57.30 33.30
CA MET A 1 -59.35 57.08 32.54
C MET A 1 -58.57 56.01 33.28
N GLY A 2 -58.11 54.89 32.72
CA GLY A 2 -57.91 54.49 31.33
C GLY A 2 -56.57 53.74 31.25
N GLY A 3 -56.57 52.54 30.65
CA GLY A 3 -55.41 51.68 30.35
C GLY A 3 -54.97 50.81 31.53
N GLY A 4 -55.09 49.47 31.50
CA GLY A 4 -54.59 48.57 30.46
C GLY A 4 -53.09 48.34 30.75
N GLY A 5 -52.64 47.21 31.28
CA GLY A 5 -52.93 45.86 30.85
C GLY A 5 -51.72 45.34 30.08
N ASP A 6 -51.31 44.12 30.41
CA ASP A 6 -50.49 43.20 29.62
C ASP A 6 -49.01 43.03 30.02
N GLY A 7 -48.58 41.77 30.11
CA GLY A 7 -47.16 41.41 30.31
C GLY A 7 -46.82 40.32 31.33
N ALA A 8 -47.79 39.57 31.88
CA ALA A 8 -47.48 38.52 32.87
C ALA A 8 -48.18 37.19 32.55
N ALA A 9 -48.00 36.66 31.34
CA ALA A 9 -48.48 35.32 30.99
C ALA A 9 -47.69 34.63 29.86
N GLU A 10 -46.36 34.78 29.77
CA GLU A 10 -45.56 34.07 28.74
C GLU A 10 -44.52 33.07 29.26
N GLY A 11 -44.22 33.02 30.56
CA GLY A 11 -43.14 32.17 31.11
C GLY A 11 -43.43 30.67 31.26
N GLY A 12 -44.68 30.21 31.06
CA GLY A 12 -45.09 28.83 31.37
C GLY A 12 -45.20 27.87 30.18
N ARG A 13 -45.32 28.40 28.95
CA ARG A 13 -45.46 27.58 27.73
C ARG A 13 -44.10 27.18 27.12
N THR A 14 -43.08 27.99 27.32
CA THR A 14 -41.71 27.76 26.79
C THR A 14 -41.01 26.58 27.47
N ALA A 15 -41.09 26.45 28.81
CA ALA A 15 -40.39 25.39 29.53
C ALA A 15 -40.92 23.96 29.21
N ARG A 16 -42.23 23.81 29.00
CA ARG A 16 -42.84 22.51 28.65
C ARG A 16 -42.61 22.08 27.21
N GLU A 17 -42.39 23.03 26.28
CA GLU A 17 -41.99 22.74 24.89
C GLU A 17 -40.48 22.59 24.72
N GLN A 18 -39.67 23.15 25.63
CA GLN A 18 -38.21 23.00 25.63
C GLN A 18 -37.76 21.62 26.14
N LEU A 19 -38.45 21.04 27.13
CA LEU A 19 -38.17 19.69 27.66
C LEU A 19 -38.22 18.56 26.59
N PRO A 20 -39.24 18.47 25.73
CA PRO A 20 -39.28 17.46 24.66
C PRO A 20 -38.28 17.75 23.53
N LYS A 21 -37.89 19.01 23.31
CA LYS A 21 -36.86 19.38 22.32
C LYS A 21 -35.46 18.96 22.76
N LEU A 22 -35.07 19.27 24.00
CA LEU A 22 -33.79 18.84 24.58
C LEU A 22 -33.61 17.31 24.51
N ARG A 23 -34.69 16.57 24.78
CA ARG A 23 -34.69 15.10 24.74
C ARG A 23 -34.57 14.55 23.30
N LEU A 24 -35.06 15.27 22.31
CA LEU A 24 -34.87 14.93 20.90
C LEU A 24 -33.43 15.23 20.46
N ASP A 25 -32.87 16.36 20.89
CA ASP A 25 -31.50 16.76 20.57
C ASP A 25 -30.49 15.74 21.13
N GLU A 26 -30.66 15.29 22.39
CA GLU A 26 -29.84 14.22 22.98
C GLU A 26 -29.93 12.89 22.20
N LEU A 27 -31.11 12.52 21.72
CA LEU A 27 -31.30 11.29 20.92
C LEU A 27 -30.68 11.42 19.53
N LEU A 28 -30.73 12.62 18.94
CA LEU A 28 -30.08 12.91 17.66
C LEU A 28 -28.55 12.89 17.81
N ASP A 29 -28.01 13.43 18.89
CA ASP A 29 -26.58 13.37 19.22
C ASP A 29 -26.11 11.92 19.44
N GLU A 30 -26.90 11.11 20.15
CA GLU A 30 -26.60 9.68 20.35
C GLU A 30 -26.60 8.92 19.02
N LEU A 31 -27.60 9.16 18.15
CA LEU A 31 -27.69 8.54 16.84
C LEU A 31 -26.51 8.96 15.94
N GLN A 32 -26.15 10.24 15.94
CA GLN A 32 -24.97 10.74 15.21
C GLN A 32 -23.69 10.05 15.70
N GLY A 33 -23.49 9.93 17.02
CA GLY A 33 -22.34 9.23 17.60
C GLY A 33 -22.28 7.73 17.21
N ARG A 34 -23.44 7.06 17.16
CA ARG A 34 -23.54 5.67 16.68
C ARG A 34 -23.20 5.55 15.20
N ILE A 35 -23.69 6.47 14.35
CA ILE A 35 -23.38 6.49 12.91
C ILE A 35 -21.87 6.70 12.68
N GLU A 36 -21.25 7.63 13.41
CA GLU A 36 -19.82 7.91 13.26
C GLU A 36 -18.95 6.71 13.68
N THR A 37 -19.36 5.99 14.73
CA THR A 37 -18.69 4.77 15.19
C THR A 37 -18.77 3.65 14.13
N VAL A 38 -19.95 3.46 13.53
CA VAL A 38 -20.16 2.46 12.46
C VAL A 38 -19.36 2.84 11.21
N ARG A 39 -19.34 4.13 10.87
CA ARG A 39 -18.58 4.66 9.73
C ARG A 39 -17.07 4.47 9.93
N GLY A 40 -16.55 4.83 11.09
CA GLY A 40 -15.13 4.62 11.43
C GLY A 40 -14.72 3.15 11.41
N THR A 41 -15.61 2.24 11.83
CA THR A 41 -15.38 0.79 11.72
C THR A 41 -15.35 0.33 10.26
N ARG A 42 -16.30 0.81 9.44
CA ARG A 42 -16.37 0.51 8.00
C ARG A 42 -15.13 1.00 7.26
N ASP A 43 -14.65 2.19 7.55
CA ASP A 43 -13.49 2.79 6.88
C ASP A 43 -12.20 2.02 7.21
N ARG A 44 -12.02 1.60 8.47
CA ARG A 44 -10.92 0.73 8.90
C ARG A 44 -10.93 -0.62 8.18
N LEU A 45 -12.11 -1.25 8.05
CA LEU A 45 -12.27 -2.51 7.34
C LEU A 45 -11.96 -2.38 5.83
N HIS A 46 -12.38 -1.28 5.19
CA HIS A 46 -12.03 -1.00 3.80
C HIS A 46 -10.51 -0.83 3.63
N GLY A 47 -9.86 -0.09 4.52
CA GLY A 47 -8.40 0.08 4.50
C GLY A 47 -7.64 -1.25 4.65
N LEU A 48 -8.10 -2.13 5.54
CA LEU A 48 -7.51 -3.47 5.69
C LEU A 48 -7.72 -4.33 4.44
N LEU A 49 -8.91 -4.31 3.83
CA LEU A 49 -9.18 -5.06 2.60
C LEU A 49 -8.28 -4.57 1.46
N GLU A 50 -8.12 -3.27 1.29
CA GLU A 50 -7.21 -2.71 0.28
C GLU A 50 -5.76 -3.12 0.52
N ALA A 51 -5.29 -3.10 1.78
CA ALA A 51 -3.95 -3.56 2.11
C ALA A 51 -3.75 -5.06 1.77
N VAL A 52 -4.70 -5.92 2.15
CA VAL A 52 -4.66 -7.37 1.84
C VAL A 52 -4.70 -7.61 0.33
N LEU A 53 -5.54 -6.88 -0.41
CA LEU A 53 -5.61 -6.97 -1.86
C LEU A 53 -4.30 -6.49 -2.52
N SER A 54 -3.66 -5.44 -1.99
CA SER A 54 -2.37 -4.96 -2.48
C SER A 54 -1.28 -6.01 -2.31
N VAL A 55 -1.12 -6.55 -1.10
CA VAL A 55 -0.17 -7.63 -0.80
C VAL A 55 -0.45 -8.85 -1.69
N GLY A 56 -1.73 -9.20 -1.89
CA GLY A 56 -2.13 -10.31 -2.77
C GLY A 56 -1.77 -10.08 -4.24
N ARG A 57 -1.78 -8.84 -4.74
CA ARG A 57 -1.35 -8.50 -6.11
C ARG A 57 0.18 -8.58 -6.24
N GLU A 58 0.92 -8.07 -5.27
CA GLU A 58 2.39 -8.13 -5.23
C GLU A 58 2.90 -9.58 -5.20
N LEU A 59 2.29 -10.44 -4.37
CA LEU A 59 2.61 -11.86 -4.30
C LEU A 59 2.35 -12.59 -5.64
N LYS A 60 1.31 -12.19 -6.38
CA LYS A 60 1.02 -12.75 -7.71
C LYS A 60 2.07 -12.32 -8.72
N LEU A 61 2.52 -11.08 -8.71
CA LEU A 61 3.55 -10.59 -9.63
C LEU A 61 4.86 -11.35 -9.44
N ALA A 62 5.35 -11.46 -8.20
CA ALA A 62 6.58 -12.18 -7.89
C ALA A 62 6.52 -13.65 -8.35
N GLN A 63 5.37 -14.32 -8.19
CA GLN A 63 5.17 -15.70 -8.68
C GLN A 63 5.17 -15.80 -10.20
N VAL A 64 4.54 -14.85 -10.91
CA VAL A 64 4.53 -14.83 -12.38
C VAL A 64 5.95 -14.62 -12.90
N LEU A 65 6.67 -13.64 -12.35
CA LEU A 65 8.07 -13.35 -12.71
C LEU A 65 8.98 -14.56 -12.47
N ARG A 66 8.84 -15.24 -11.33
CA ARG A 66 9.58 -16.47 -11.05
C ARG A 66 9.33 -17.54 -12.13
N ARG A 67 8.08 -17.79 -12.49
CA ARG A 67 7.72 -18.78 -13.53
C ARG A 67 8.31 -18.44 -14.90
N ILE A 68 8.35 -17.15 -15.25
CA ILE A 68 8.97 -16.70 -16.50
C ILE A 68 10.46 -17.02 -16.50
N VAL A 69 11.16 -16.70 -15.41
CA VAL A 69 12.60 -16.98 -15.28
C VAL A 69 12.86 -18.49 -15.29
N GLU A 70 12.08 -19.29 -14.56
CA GLU A 70 12.18 -20.75 -14.57
C GLU A 70 12.05 -21.32 -15.98
N ALA A 71 11.04 -20.88 -16.74
CA ALA A 71 10.85 -21.30 -18.12
C ALA A 71 12.02 -20.87 -19.03
N ALA A 72 12.53 -19.65 -18.85
CA ALA A 72 13.66 -19.14 -19.62
C ALA A 72 14.95 -19.91 -19.34
N ILE A 73 15.23 -20.24 -18.07
CA ILE A 73 16.38 -21.04 -17.65
C ILE A 73 16.35 -22.41 -18.33
N VAL A 74 15.20 -23.09 -18.30
CA VAL A 74 15.02 -24.39 -18.97
C VAL A 74 15.22 -24.28 -20.48
N LEU A 75 14.71 -23.20 -21.11
CA LEU A 75 14.81 -23.00 -22.55
C LEU A 75 16.26 -22.79 -23.02
N VAL A 76 17.10 -22.14 -22.21
CA VAL A 76 18.49 -21.81 -22.57
C VAL A 76 19.53 -22.71 -21.90
N ASP A 77 19.08 -23.73 -21.17
CA ASP A 77 19.92 -24.65 -20.38
C ASP A 77 20.89 -23.91 -19.44
N ALA A 78 20.36 -22.94 -18.68
CA ALA A 78 21.14 -22.19 -17.70
C ALA A 78 21.10 -22.85 -16.31
N GLU A 79 22.14 -22.63 -15.51
CA GLU A 79 22.16 -23.06 -14.10
C GLU A 79 21.42 -22.07 -13.18
N TYR A 80 21.48 -20.77 -13.51
CA TYR A 80 20.90 -19.69 -12.73
C TYR A 80 20.26 -18.64 -13.65
N GLY A 81 19.30 -17.89 -13.11
CA GLY A 81 18.71 -16.75 -13.79
C GLY A 81 17.99 -15.83 -12.84
N ALA A 82 17.73 -14.60 -13.28
CA ALA A 82 16.98 -13.64 -12.49
C ALA A 82 16.23 -12.66 -13.38
N VAL A 83 15.18 -12.07 -12.82
CA VAL A 83 14.50 -10.92 -13.41
C VAL A 83 14.44 -9.78 -12.40
N GLY A 84 14.76 -8.58 -12.88
CA GLY A 84 14.72 -7.35 -12.11
C GLY A 84 13.63 -6.40 -12.62
N VAL A 85 12.91 -5.75 -11.71
CA VAL A 85 11.95 -4.68 -12.02
C VAL A 85 12.60 -3.35 -11.70
N VAL A 86 12.73 -2.47 -12.69
CA VAL A 86 13.35 -1.16 -12.53
C VAL A 86 12.31 -0.15 -12.06
N GLY A 87 12.58 0.46 -10.91
CA GLY A 87 11.75 1.51 -10.31
C GLY A 87 11.99 2.89 -10.90
N GLN A 88 11.24 3.88 -10.40
CA GLN A 88 11.30 5.27 -10.88
C GLN A 88 12.67 5.94 -10.69
N GLN A 89 13.47 5.46 -9.72
CA GLN A 89 14.79 5.99 -9.40
C GLN A 89 15.93 5.26 -10.13
N ARG A 90 15.63 4.47 -11.17
CA ARG A 90 16.61 3.61 -11.87
C ARG A 90 17.32 2.60 -10.96
N GLN A 91 16.65 2.21 -9.88
CA GLN A 91 17.06 1.14 -8.98
C GLN A 91 16.18 -0.10 -9.20
N LEU A 92 16.62 -1.24 -8.70
CA LEU A 92 15.81 -2.45 -8.71
C LEU A 92 14.84 -2.45 -7.53
N ASP A 93 13.56 -2.25 -7.82
CA ASP A 93 12.49 -2.32 -6.80
C ASP A 93 12.18 -3.78 -6.44
N GLN A 94 12.43 -4.70 -7.37
CA GLN A 94 12.27 -6.14 -7.15
C GLN A 94 13.33 -6.91 -7.94
N PHE A 95 13.84 -7.98 -7.34
CA PHE A 95 14.77 -8.90 -7.98
C PHE A 95 14.43 -10.33 -7.58
N VAL A 96 14.18 -11.19 -8.58
CA VAL A 96 13.71 -12.56 -8.37
C VAL A 96 14.76 -13.54 -8.91
N PRO A 97 15.68 -14.05 -8.07
CA PRO A 97 16.64 -15.07 -8.47
C PRO A 97 16.01 -16.47 -8.49
N VAL A 98 16.49 -17.30 -9.42
CA VAL A 98 16.13 -18.71 -9.61
C VAL A 98 17.41 -19.52 -9.82
N GLY A 99 17.44 -20.73 -9.27
CA GLY A 99 18.61 -21.61 -9.25
C GLY A 99 19.54 -21.38 -8.07
N VAL A 100 19.50 -20.19 -7.44
CA VAL A 100 20.35 -19.84 -6.30
C VAL A 100 19.69 -20.28 -4.99
N THR A 101 20.42 -21.02 -4.14
CA THR A 101 19.94 -21.39 -2.80
C THR A 101 19.99 -20.20 -1.84
N ASP A 102 19.18 -20.21 -0.78
CA ASP A 102 19.17 -19.14 0.23
C ASP A 102 20.55 -18.91 0.86
N ARG A 103 21.34 -19.98 1.03
CA ARG A 103 22.72 -19.89 1.52
C ARG A 103 23.64 -19.17 0.54
N GLN A 104 23.53 -19.47 -0.76
CA GLN A 104 24.31 -18.77 -1.80
C GLN A 104 23.85 -17.32 -1.91
N TRP A 105 22.55 -17.06 -1.83
CA TRP A 105 21.98 -15.72 -1.85
C TRP A 105 22.52 -14.85 -0.71
N ALA A 106 22.57 -15.39 0.50
CA ALA A 106 23.12 -14.70 1.66
C ALA A 106 24.62 -14.35 1.51
N LEU A 107 25.38 -15.09 0.68
CA LEU A 107 26.79 -14.79 0.38
C LEU A 107 26.94 -13.69 -0.68
N ILE A 108 25.96 -13.52 -1.57
CA ILE A 108 25.97 -12.47 -2.61
C ILE A 108 25.75 -11.09 -1.97
N GLY A 109 24.92 -11.01 -0.93
CA GLY A 109 24.70 -9.80 -0.16
C GLY A 109 23.47 -8.99 -0.61
N ASP A 110 23.53 -7.67 -0.43
CA ASP A 110 22.40 -6.77 -0.66
C ASP A 110 22.07 -6.62 -2.15
N LEU A 111 20.82 -6.17 -2.41
CA LEU A 111 20.37 -5.88 -3.77
C LEU A 111 21.23 -4.77 -4.41
N PRO A 112 21.47 -4.85 -5.74
CA PRO A 112 22.24 -3.84 -6.45
C PRO A 112 21.59 -2.46 -6.33
N SER A 113 22.33 -1.50 -5.81
CA SER A 113 21.89 -0.12 -5.55
C SER A 113 22.01 0.82 -6.77
N GLY A 114 21.98 0.27 -7.99
CA GLY A 114 22.18 1.04 -9.23
C GLY A 114 23.64 1.18 -9.68
N HIS A 115 24.57 0.54 -8.98
CA HIS A 115 25.97 0.39 -9.37
C HIS A 115 26.22 -1.03 -9.90
N GLY A 116 27.43 -1.31 -10.37
CA GLY A 116 27.76 -2.63 -10.88
C GLY A 116 27.23 -2.90 -12.30
N LEU A 117 27.29 -4.17 -12.71
CA LEU A 117 26.84 -4.65 -14.02
C LEU A 117 25.35 -4.45 -14.29
N LEU A 118 24.51 -4.66 -13.26
CA LEU A 118 23.08 -4.43 -13.39
C LEU A 118 22.75 -2.94 -13.51
N GLY A 119 23.50 -2.07 -12.82
CA GLY A 119 23.41 -0.62 -12.99
C GLY A 119 23.84 -0.15 -14.39
N GLU A 120 24.83 -0.80 -14.99
CA GLU A 120 25.25 -0.55 -16.37
C GLU A 120 24.14 -0.93 -17.36
N LEU A 121 23.53 -2.12 -17.23
CA LEU A 121 22.41 -2.57 -18.07
C LEU A 121 21.17 -1.67 -17.96
N ILE A 122 20.93 -1.06 -16.79
CA ILE A 122 19.84 -0.10 -16.62
C ILE A 122 20.13 1.21 -17.38
N ARG A 123 21.40 1.64 -17.42
CA ARG A 123 21.82 2.86 -18.14
C ARG A 123 21.95 2.63 -19.65
N HIS A 124 22.40 1.45 -20.05
CA HIS A 124 22.65 1.02 -21.42
C HIS A 124 21.91 -0.30 -21.68
N PRO A 125 20.64 -0.26 -22.10
CA PRO A 125 19.75 -1.44 -22.19
C PRO A 125 20.03 -2.29 -23.44
N GLU A 126 21.27 -2.76 -23.56
CA GLU A 126 21.72 -3.66 -24.63
C GLU A 126 22.11 -5.02 -24.03
N PRO A 127 21.91 -6.14 -24.75
CA PRO A 127 22.30 -7.46 -24.27
C PRO A 127 23.81 -7.55 -24.02
N LEU A 128 24.20 -7.86 -22.77
CA LEU A 128 25.59 -8.05 -22.38
C LEU A 128 25.88 -9.54 -22.13
N ARG A 129 26.80 -10.11 -22.91
CA ARG A 129 27.29 -11.48 -22.73
C ARG A 129 28.77 -11.43 -22.36
N LEU A 130 29.10 -11.96 -21.20
CA LEU A 130 30.46 -11.96 -20.65
C LEU A 130 30.91 -13.40 -20.44
N ALA A 131 32.19 -13.67 -20.71
CA ALA A 131 32.81 -14.94 -20.31
C ALA A 131 33.05 -14.96 -18.79
N GLU A 132 33.44 -13.82 -18.23
CA GLU A 132 33.70 -13.65 -16.80
C GLU A 132 33.12 -12.32 -16.32
N ILE A 133 32.26 -12.38 -15.30
CA ILE A 133 31.57 -11.21 -14.74
C ILE A 133 32.58 -10.24 -14.11
N SER A 134 33.51 -10.77 -13.33
CA SER A 134 34.54 -10.01 -12.60
C SER A 134 35.53 -9.27 -13.51
N ALA A 135 35.64 -9.68 -14.78
CA ALA A 135 36.49 -9.03 -15.76
C ALA A 135 35.87 -7.74 -16.33
N HIS A 136 34.58 -7.50 -16.11
CA HIS A 136 33.92 -6.32 -16.64
C HIS A 136 34.27 -5.07 -15.79
N PRO A 137 34.62 -3.92 -16.42
CA PRO A 137 34.99 -2.71 -15.68
C PRO A 137 33.91 -2.23 -14.71
N ALA A 138 32.64 -2.41 -15.08
CA ALA A 138 31.49 -2.09 -14.24
C ALA A 138 31.16 -3.18 -13.20
N SER A 139 32.00 -4.19 -12.97
CA SER A 139 31.74 -5.24 -11.96
C SER A 139 32.06 -4.80 -10.52
N THR A 140 32.66 -3.62 -10.34
CA THR A 140 33.07 -3.07 -9.04
C THR A 140 32.24 -1.84 -8.68
#